data_AF-A0A1J3DPD0-F1
#
_entry.id   AF-A0A1J3DPD0-F1
#
_cell.length_a   1.000
_cell.length_b   1.000
_cell.length_c   1.000
_cell.angle_alpha   90.00
_cell.angle_beta   90.00
_cell.angle_gamma   90.00
#
_symmetry.space_group_name_H-M   'P 1'
#
loop_
_entity.id
_entity.type
_entity.pdbx_description
1 polymer ?
#
loop_
_entity_poly.entity_id
_entity_poly.type
_entity_poly.pdbx_seq_one_letter_code
_entity_poly.pdbx_strand_id
1 'polypeptide(L)'
;KKYDWGALSFDIKVCKTNLPSRTSLRAPGDVQGSYIAESIIEKVASSLNMDVDVVRKINLHCYESLSKFYKQEVAGEPDEYTLPLLWDKLEISSDFRRRDESVKEFNLCNVWRKRGISRVP
;
A
#
# COMPACT_ATOMS: atom_id res chain seq x y z
N LYS A 1 -6.66 5.76 1.08
CA LYS A 1 -6.39 6.75 0.00
C LYS A 1 -4.89 7.06 -0.01
N LYS A 2 -4.08 6.13 -0.54
CA LYS A 2 -2.62 6.13 -0.38
C LYS A 2 -1.93 6.44 -1.71
N TYR A 3 -2.37 5.73 -2.74
CA TYR A 3 -1.78 5.80 -4.07
C TYR A 3 -2.53 6.77 -4.98
N ASP A 4 -1.77 7.57 -5.71
CA ASP A 4 -2.20 8.29 -6.89
C ASP A 4 -2.34 7.32 -8.06
N TRP A 5 -3.59 7.06 -8.44
CA TRP A 5 -3.92 6.17 -9.55
C TRP A 5 -3.94 6.91 -10.89
N GLY A 6 -3.87 8.25 -10.90
CA GLY A 6 -4.05 9.10 -12.08
C GLY A 6 -5.49 9.09 -12.60
N ALA A 7 -5.97 7.92 -13.05
CA ALA A 7 -7.35 7.68 -13.42
C ALA A 7 -7.85 6.38 -12.77
N LEU A 8 -8.93 6.46 -12.01
CA LEU A 8 -9.52 5.31 -11.33
C LEU A 8 -11.03 5.30 -11.56
N SER A 9 -11.54 4.13 -11.95
CA SER A 9 -12.97 3.85 -12.00
C SER A 9 -13.19 2.45 -11.42
N PHE A 10 -14.18 2.32 -10.55
CA PHE A 10 -14.61 1.04 -10.03
C PHE A 10 -16.11 1.07 -9.80
N ASP A 11 -16.72 -0.11 -9.88
CA ASP A 11 -18.13 -0.35 -9.58
C ASP A 11 -18.22 -1.34 -8.41
N ILE A 12 -19.12 -1.07 -7.47
CA ILE A 12 -19.29 -1.87 -6.26
C ILE A 12 -20.69 -2.46 -6.27
N LYS A 13 -20.76 -3.80 -6.33
CA LYS A 13 -22.02 -4.55 -6.22
C LYS A 13 -22.07 -5.35 -4.93
N VAL A 14 -23.11 -5.12 -4.15
CA VAL A 14 -23.38 -5.94 -2.95
C VAL A 14 -24.23 -7.13 -3.35
N CYS A 15 -23.69 -8.33 -3.18
CA CYS A 15 -24.37 -9.57 -3.55
C CYS A 15 -25.16 -10.14 -2.35
N LYS A 16 -26.47 -10.28 -2.50
CA LYS A 16 -27.32 -11.01 -1.55
C LYS A 16 -27.10 -12.51 -1.72
N THR A 17 -26.82 -13.21 -0.62
CA THR A 17 -26.60 -14.66 -0.60
C THR A 17 -27.44 -15.33 0.49
N ASN A 18 -27.62 -16.65 0.39
CA ASN A 18 -28.31 -17.46 1.41
C ASN A 18 -27.36 -17.82 2.57
N LEU A 19 -26.58 -16.85 3.04
CA LEU A 19 -25.67 -16.97 4.18
C LEU A 19 -26.11 -15.99 5.28
N PRO A 20 -25.66 -16.16 6.54
CA PRO A 20 -25.92 -15.19 7.59
C PRO A 20 -25.52 -13.77 7.19
N SER A 21 -26.40 -12.80 7.47
CA SER A 21 -26.16 -11.39 7.17
C SER A 21 -24.89 -10.89 7.85
N ARG A 22 -23.95 -10.40 7.05
CA ARG A 22 -22.71 -9.79 7.55
C ARG A 22 -22.99 -8.34 7.96
N THR A 23 -22.43 -7.95 9.10
CA THR A 23 -22.47 -6.57 9.60
C THR A 23 -21.09 -5.91 9.51
N SER A 24 -20.99 -4.63 9.87
CA SER A 24 -19.74 -3.90 9.94
C SER A 24 -18.74 -4.57 10.90
N LEU A 25 -17.49 -4.69 10.45
CA LEU A 25 -16.33 -5.02 11.28
C LEU A 25 -15.45 -3.77 11.42
N ARG A 26 -14.36 -3.87 12.20
CA ARG A 26 -13.38 -2.78 12.32
C ARG A 26 -12.87 -2.37 10.93
N ALA A 27 -12.83 -1.06 10.68
CA ALA A 27 -12.49 -0.48 9.38
C ALA A 27 -13.37 -1.03 8.22
N PRO A 28 -14.69 -0.75 8.27
CA PRO A 28 -15.67 -1.36 7.36
C PRO A 28 -15.40 -0.97 5.90
N GLY A 29 -15.13 -1.96 5.06
CA GLY A 29 -14.85 -1.79 3.63
C GLY A 29 -13.41 -1.35 3.32
N ASP A 30 -12.78 -0.59 4.23
CA ASP A 30 -11.46 0.00 4.02
C ASP A 30 -10.33 -1.04 4.01
N VAL A 31 -10.39 -2.04 4.90
CA VAL A 31 -9.37 -3.12 4.92
C VAL A 31 -9.45 -3.96 3.64
N GLN A 32 -10.66 -4.28 3.18
CA GLN A 32 -10.86 -5.05 1.96
C GLN A 32 -10.38 -4.26 0.73
N GLY A 33 -10.73 -2.98 0.64
CA GLY A 33 -10.29 -2.10 -0.44
C GLY A 33 -8.77 -1.89 -0.44
N SER A 34 -8.18 -1.69 0.74
CA SER A 34 -6.72 -1.55 0.90
C SER A 34 -5.98 -2.82 0.47
N TYR A 35 -6.48 -4.00 0.83
CA TYR A 35 -5.88 -5.26 0.40
C TYR A 35 -5.90 -5.41 -1.13
N ILE A 36 -7.01 -5.05 -1.79
CA ILE A 36 -7.11 -5.07 -3.25
C ILE A 36 -6.11 -4.09 -3.88
N ALA A 37 -6.03 -2.87 -3.36
CA ALA A 37 -5.06 -1.86 -3.82
C ALA A 37 -3.61 -2.35 -3.72
N GLU A 38 -3.21 -2.91 -2.57
CA GLU A 38 -1.87 -3.47 -2.38
C GLU A 38 -1.59 -4.66 -3.32
N SER A 39 -2.58 -5.52 -3.53
CA SER A 39 -2.45 -6.65 -4.45
C SER A 39 -2.22 -6.19 -5.90
N ILE A 40 -2.86 -5.08 -6.30
CA ILE A 40 -2.62 -4.46 -7.62
C ILE A 40 -1.19 -3.94 -7.70
N ILE A 41 -0.72 -3.20 -6.69
CA ILE A 41 0.65 -2.66 -6.66
C ILE A 41 1.69 -3.77 -6.70
N GLU A 42 1.53 -4.84 -5.91
CA GLU A 42 2.41 -6.01 -5.94
C GLU A 42 2.42 -6.70 -7.32
N LYS A 43 1.25 -6.83 -7.95
CA LYS A 43 1.16 -7.42 -9.28
C LYS A 43 1.82 -6.55 -10.35
N VAL A 44 1.68 -5.23 -10.28
CA VAL A 44 2.36 -4.28 -11.17
C VAL A 44 3.87 -4.38 -10.99
N ALA A 45 4.36 -4.34 -9.75
CA ALA A 45 5.79 -4.47 -9.45
C ALA A 45 6.38 -5.78 -9.99
N SER A 46 5.69 -6.91 -9.76
CA SER A 46 6.07 -8.20 -10.31
C SER A 46 6.08 -8.23 -11.84
N SER A 47 5.10 -7.59 -12.48
CA SER A 47 5.00 -7.56 -13.95
C SER A 47 6.08 -6.69 -14.60
N LEU A 48 6.52 -5.64 -13.91
CA LEU A 48 7.61 -4.75 -14.33
C LEU A 48 8.99 -5.24 -13.88
N ASN A 49 9.07 -6.32 -13.10
CA ASN A 49 10.30 -6.79 -12.44
C ASN A 49 10.99 -5.69 -11.63
N MET A 50 10.19 -4.86 -10.94
CA MET A 50 10.64 -3.78 -10.07
C MET A 50 10.42 -4.14 -8.60
N ASP A 51 11.20 -3.53 -7.72
CA ASP A 51 10.95 -3.62 -6.28
C ASP A 51 9.59 -2.98 -5.96
N VAL A 52 8.74 -3.71 -5.24
CA VAL A 52 7.41 -3.24 -4.85
C VAL A 52 7.48 -1.98 -4.01
N ASP A 53 8.52 -1.82 -3.19
CA ASP A 53 8.72 -0.65 -2.34
C ASP A 53 8.92 0.62 -3.17
N VAL A 54 9.65 0.49 -4.28
CA VAL A 54 9.86 1.57 -5.26
C VAL A 54 8.55 1.93 -5.95
N VAL A 55 7.78 0.94 -6.40
CA VAL A 55 6.47 1.17 -7.03
C VAL A 55 5.50 1.85 -6.07
N ARG A 56 5.47 1.42 -4.80
CA ARG A 56 4.70 2.10 -3.74
C ARG A 56 5.12 3.56 -3.63
N LYS A 57 6.42 3.83 -3.47
CA LYS A 57 6.94 5.19 -3.27
C LYS A 57 6.64 6.12 -4.44
N ILE A 58 6.78 5.65 -5.67
CA ILE A 58 6.48 6.43 -6.88
C ILE A 58 4.99 6.79 -6.95
N ASN A 59 4.13 5.85 -6.54
CA ASN A 59 2.68 6.03 -6.63
C ASN A 59 2.05 6.63 -5.37
N LEU A 60 2.80 6.90 -4.30
CA LEU A 60 2.24 7.59 -3.13
C LEU A 60 1.77 8.99 -3.51
N HIS A 61 0.60 9.39 -3.01
CA HIS A 61 0.17 10.77 -3.17
C HIS A 61 1.17 11.73 -2.52
N CYS A 62 1.43 12.87 -3.17
CA CYS A 62 1.79 14.11 -2.49
C CYS A 62 0.52 14.88 -2.09
N TYR A 63 0.65 15.92 -1.25
CA TYR A 63 -0.49 16.73 -0.82
C TYR A 63 -1.31 17.27 -2.00
N GLU A 64 -0.62 17.82 -3.01
CA GLU A 64 -1.24 18.42 -4.19
C GLU A 64 -2.00 17.37 -5.01
N SER A 65 -1.41 16.19 -5.21
CA SER A 65 -2.05 15.09 -5.94
C SER A 65 -3.27 14.54 -5.21
N LEU A 66 -3.21 14.44 -3.88
CA LEU A 66 -4.33 13.97 -3.05
C LEU A 66 -5.50 14.95 -3.11
N SER A 67 -5.20 16.24 -2.93
CA SER A 67 -6.18 17.32 -3.00
C SER A 67 -6.85 17.39 -4.37
N LYS A 68 -6.07 17.22 -5.44
CA LYS A 68 -6.61 17.17 -6.81
C LYS A 68 -7.50 15.95 -7.06
N PHE A 69 -7.10 14.77 -6.58
CA PHE A 69 -7.79 13.52 -6.88
C PHE A 69 -9.08 13.32 -6.06
N TYR A 70 -9.05 13.63 -4.75
CA TYR A 70 -10.16 13.40 -3.83
C TYR A 70 -10.88 14.67 -3.34
N LYS A 71 -10.46 15.86 -3.80
CA LYS A 71 -10.85 17.20 -3.33
C LYS A 71 -10.17 17.62 -2.02
N GLN A 72 -10.01 18.93 -1.84
CA GLN A 72 -9.25 19.53 -0.72
C GLN A 72 -9.79 19.16 0.66
N GLU A 73 -11.11 19.03 0.82
CA GLU A 73 -11.75 18.59 2.08
C GLU A 73 -11.25 17.23 2.58
N VAL A 74 -10.78 16.37 1.66
CA VAL A 74 -10.24 15.05 1.99
C VAL A 74 -8.75 15.10 2.30
N ALA A 75 -8.02 16.05 1.71
CA ALA A 75 -6.58 16.19 1.88
C ALA A 75 -6.20 16.93 3.17
N GLY A 76 -7.12 17.72 3.73
CA GLY A 76 -6.85 18.58 4.88
C GLY A 76 -5.93 19.74 4.51
N GLU A 77 -5.24 20.27 5.50
CA GLU A 77 -4.19 21.27 5.29
C GLU A 77 -2.86 20.62 4.86
N PRO A 78 -1.99 21.33 4.13
CA PRO A 78 -0.71 20.79 3.67
C PRO A 78 0.11 20.10 4.77
N ASP A 79 0.13 20.69 5.96
CA ASP A 79 0.90 20.20 7.12
C ASP A 79 0.31 18.93 7.76
N GLU A 80 -0.94 18.58 7.45
CA GLU A 80 -1.62 17.40 7.99
C GLU A 80 -1.30 16.13 7.18
N TYR A 81 -0.91 16.28 5.92
CA TYR A 81 -0.57 15.15 5.06
C TYR A 81 0.84 14.63 5.31
N THR A 82 0.96 13.73 6.29
CA THR A 82 2.24 13.24 6.82
C THR A 82 2.70 11.91 6.24
N LEU A 83 1.96 11.30 5.31
CA LEU A 83 2.26 9.94 4.82
C LEU A 83 3.66 9.78 4.21
N PRO A 84 4.14 10.68 3.32
CA PRO A 84 5.50 10.59 2.78
C PRO A 84 6.57 10.67 3.88
N LEU A 85 6.37 11.55 4.87
CA LEU A 85 7.27 11.70 6.01
C LEU A 85 7.30 10.43 6.88
N LEU A 86 6.13 9.82 7.14
CA LEU A 86 6.03 8.57 7.90
C LEU A 86 6.71 7.42 7.17
N TRP A 87 6.60 7.37 5.84
CA TRP A 87 7.26 6.36 5.01
C TRP A 87 8.79 6.39 5.17
N ASP A 88 9.39 7.58 5.06
CA ASP A 88 10.83 7.76 5.19
C ASP A 88 11.29 7.53 6.66
N LYS A 89 10.53 8.01 7.66
CA LYS A 89 10.81 7.75 9.08
C LYS A 89 10.74 6.26 9.42
N LEU A 90 9.81 5.52 8.82
CA LEU A 90 9.67 4.08 9.02
C LEU A 90 10.87 3.34 8.42
N GLU A 91 11.40 3.78 7.27
CA GLU A 91 12.61 3.23 6.66
C GLU A 91 13.79 3.25 7.63
N ILE A 92 14.00 4.41 8.23
CA ILE A 92 15.14 4.68 9.13
C ILE A 92 14.94 3.95 10.45
N SER A 93 13.78 4.11 11.09
CA SER A 93 13.53 3.55 12.41
C SER A 93 13.48 2.02 12.44
N SER A 94 13.07 1.39 11.33
CA SER A 94 13.05 -0.07 11.21
C SER A 94 14.31 -0.68 10.61
N ASP A 95 15.29 0.16 10.22
CA ASP A 95 16.53 -0.24 9.54
C ASP A 95 16.24 -1.10 8.30
N PHE A 96 15.25 -0.64 7.52
CA PHE A 96 14.59 -1.46 6.49
C PHE A 96 15.57 -1.92 5.41
N ARG A 97 16.43 -1.02 4.90
CA ARG A 97 17.40 -1.34 3.84
C ARG A 97 18.37 -2.43 4.25
N ARG A 98 18.99 -2.31 5.43
CA ARG A 98 19.93 -3.32 5.92
C ARG A 98 19.23 -4.67 6.12
N ARG A 99 17.99 -4.67 6.61
CA ARG A 99 17.21 -5.90 6.79
C ARG A 99 16.80 -6.54 5.47
N ASP A 100 16.49 -5.74 4.46
CA ASP A 100 16.20 -6.22 3.10
C ASP A 100 17.42 -6.90 2.48
N GLU A 101 18.60 -6.28 2.57
CA GLU A 101 19.87 -6.90 2.15
C GLU A 101 20.14 -8.21 2.92
N SER A 102 19.93 -8.21 4.24
CA SER A 102 20.08 -9.41 5.07
C SER A 102 19.11 -10.54 4.67
N VAL A 103 17.89 -10.19 4.25
CA VAL A 103 16.90 -11.16 3.75
C VAL A 103 17.33 -11.73 2.40
N LYS A 104 17.86 -10.89 1.50
CA LYS A 104 18.41 -11.33 0.20
C LYS A 104 19.57 -12.32 0.40
N GLU A 105 20.54 -11.98 1.25
CA GLU A 105 21.66 -12.86 1.58
C GLU A 105 21.20 -14.18 2.21
N PHE A 106 20.28 -14.11 3.18
CA PHE A 106 19.69 -15.32 3.78
C PHE A 106 19.05 -16.22 2.72
N ASN A 107 18.30 -15.64 1.79
CA ASN A 107 17.61 -16.39 0.74
C ASN A 107 18.56 -16.99 -0.31
N LEU A 108 19.73 -16.39 -0.55
CA LEU A 108 20.76 -16.97 -1.41
C LEU A 108 21.39 -18.22 -0.77
N CYS A 109 21.63 -18.19 0.54
CA CYS A 109 22.29 -19.27 1.27
C CYS A 109 21.35 -20.41 1.70
N ASN A 110 20.02 -20.24 1.61
CA ASN A 110 19.05 -21.21 2.11
C ASN A 110 18.09 -21.67 1.00
N VAL A 111 18.17 -22.94 0.61
CA VAL A 111 17.31 -23.52 -0.44
C VAL A 111 15.88 -23.73 0.07
N TRP A 112 15.72 -24.35 1.25
CA TRP A 112 14.43 -24.83 1.77
C TRP A 112 13.69 -23.85 2.68
N ARG A 113 14.35 -22.77 3.10
CA ARG A 113 13.76 -21.75 3.97
C ARG A 113 14.02 -20.39 3.37
N LYS A 114 12.95 -19.63 3.14
CA LYS A 114 13.02 -18.26 2.67
C LYS A 114 12.49 -17.30 3.72
N ARG A 115 12.94 -16.05 3.66
CA ARG A 115 12.43 -14.91 4.41
C ARG A 115 11.85 -13.90 3.43
N GLY A 116 10.84 -13.18 3.88
CA GLY A 116 10.28 -12.03 3.19
C GLY A 116 10.27 -10.84 4.13
N ILE A 117 10.34 -9.65 3.55
CA ILE A 117 10.16 -8.38 4.25
C ILE A 117 9.26 -7.49 3.39
N SER A 118 8.42 -6.69 4.05
CA SER A 118 7.52 -5.75 3.38
C SER A 118 7.22 -4.60 4.32
N ARG A 119 7.02 -3.40 3.76
CA ARG A 119 6.39 -2.26 4.43
C ARG A 119 5.24 -1.77 3.57
N VAL A 120 4.16 -1.35 4.23
CA VAL A 120 2.90 -0.96 3.60
C VAL A 120 2.43 0.37 4.22
N PRO A 121 1.99 1.34 3.40
CA PRO A 121 1.52 2.64 3.88
C PRO A 121 0.09 2.54 4.44
#